data_AF-A0A7C5GWA8-F1
#
_entry.id   AF-A0A7C5GWA8-F1
#
_cell.length_a   1.000
_cell.length_b   1.000
_cell.length_c   1.000
_cell.angle_alpha   90.00
_cell.angle_beta   90.00
_cell.angle_gamma   90.00
#
_symmetry.space_group_name_H-M   'P 1'
#
loop_
_entity.id
_entity.type
_entity.pdbx_description
1 polymer ?
#
loop_
_entity_poly.entity_id
_entity_poly.type
_entity_poly.pdbx_seq_one_letter_code
_entity_poly.pdbx_strand_id
1 'polypeptide(L)'
;MDKDLERFYELYKRRKSVRRFLKKEVEEDKLNRLLDILRRAQSAANCQPWHFVVVKGEDKERLNPVFTTSGFQDAPLCIVACAEPSKAWVRKADGRN
;
A
#
# COMPACT_ATOMS: atom_id res chain seq x y z
N MET A 1 26.97 -1.09 16.13
CA MET A 1 25.52 -1.15 15.82
C MET A 1 25.37 -2.05 14.60
N ASP A 2 24.35 -2.91 14.57
CA ASP A 2 24.06 -3.78 13.42
C ASP A 2 23.94 -2.95 12.13
N LYS A 3 24.66 -3.34 11.07
CA LYS A 3 24.68 -2.62 9.79
C LYS A 3 23.28 -2.55 9.17
N ASP A 4 22.45 -3.57 9.40
CA ASP A 4 21.09 -3.59 8.89
C ASP A 4 20.19 -2.60 9.64
N LEU A 5 20.40 -2.47 10.95
CA LEU A 5 19.70 -1.49 11.76
C LEU A 5 20.07 -0.06 11.36
N GLU A 6 21.35 0.21 11.10
CA GLU A 6 21.81 1.52 10.61
C GLU A 6 21.20 1.86 9.26
N ARG A 7 21.17 0.90 8.32
CA ARG A 7 20.53 1.06 7.01
C ARG A 7 19.03 1.35 7.12
N PHE A 8 18.34 0.69 8.05
CA PHE A 8 16.93 0.92 8.30
C PHE A 8 16.65 2.35 8.79
N TYR A 9 17.42 2.83 9.77
CA TYR A 9 17.27 4.21 10.28
C TYR A 9 17.55 5.26 9.20
N GLU A 10 18.56 5.05 8.36
CA GLU A 10 18.86 5.95 7.25
C GLU A 10 17.74 5.97 6.20
N LEU A 11 17.15 4.81 5.88
CA LEU A 11 15.97 4.74 5.00
C LEU A 11 14.79 5.53 5.60
N TYR A 12 14.51 5.32 6.90
CA TYR A 12 13.41 5.98 7.58
C TYR A 12 13.52 7.51 7.55
N LYS A 13 14.72 8.05 7.83
CA LYS A 13 15.00 9.50 7.77
C LYS A 13 14.84 10.08 6.36
N ARG A 14 15.20 9.32 5.32
CA ARG A 14 15.14 9.75 3.92
C ARG A 14 13.73 9.68 3.34
N ARG A 15 12.89 8.76 3.83
CA ARG A 15 11.53 8.55 3.33
C ARG A 15 10.68 9.82 3.52
N LYS A 16 10.07 10.29 2.44
CA LYS A 16 9.14 11.42 2.43
C LYS A 16 7.88 11.06 1.66
N SER A 17 6.77 11.70 1.97
CA SER A 17 5.56 11.59 1.15
C SER A 17 5.77 12.39 -0.14
N VAL A 18 5.87 11.68 -1.26
CA VAL A 18 6.06 12.26 -2.60
C VAL A 18 4.70 12.55 -3.22
N ARG A 19 4.56 13.72 -3.85
CA ARG A 19 3.32 14.20 -4.48
C ARG A 19 3.54 14.82 -5.87
N ARG A 20 4.70 14.56 -6.44
CA ARG A 20 5.08 14.94 -7.82
C ARG A 20 5.80 13.75 -8.40
N PHE A 21 5.31 13.25 -9.52
CA PHE A 21 5.76 11.99 -10.10
C PHE A 21 6.26 12.23 -11.52
N LEU A 22 7.19 11.39 -11.95
CA LEU A 22 7.55 11.30 -13.36
C LEU A 22 6.45 10.50 -14.09
N LYS A 23 6.28 10.74 -15.39
CA LYS A 23 5.43 9.92 -16.28
C LYS A 23 5.99 8.51 -16.54
N LYS A 24 6.93 8.07 -15.72
CA LYS A 24 7.60 6.78 -15.87
C LYS A 24 6.76 5.71 -15.19
N GLU A 25 6.45 4.64 -15.92
CA GLU A 25 5.78 3.47 -15.34
C GLU A 25 6.64 2.80 -14.28
N VAL A 26 5.96 2.18 -13.30
CA VAL A 26 6.61 1.37 -12.27
C VAL A 26 6.95 0.01 -12.87
N GLU A 27 8.20 -0.41 -12.74
CA GLU A 27 8.65 -1.70 -13.23
C GLU A 27 7.96 -2.87 -12.50
N GLU A 28 7.55 -3.90 -13.26
CA GLU A 28 6.79 -5.04 -12.74
C GLU A 28 7.50 -5.80 -11.61
N ASP A 29 8.84 -5.90 -11.65
CA ASP A 29 9.62 -6.53 -10.59
C ASP A 29 9.46 -5.80 -9.24
N LYS A 30 9.45 -4.45 -9.28
CA LYS A 30 9.28 -3.63 -8.08
C LYS A 30 7.87 -3.76 -7.52
N LEU A 31 6.87 -3.79 -8.40
CA LEU A 31 5.48 -4.01 -8.00
C LEU A 31 5.31 -5.39 -7.36
N ASN A 32 5.81 -6.45 -7.98
CA ASN A 32 5.71 -7.80 -7.46
C ASN A 32 6.41 -7.95 -6.10
N ARG A 33 7.59 -7.34 -5.93
CA ARG A 33 8.28 -7.31 -4.63
C ARG A 33 7.48 -6.58 -3.56
N LEU A 34 6.83 -5.46 -3.90
CA LEU A 34 5.96 -4.74 -2.99
C LEU A 34 4.75 -5.58 -2.58
N LEU A 35 4.08 -6.23 -3.53
CA LEU A 35 2.91 -7.09 -3.26
C LEU A 35 3.30 -8.32 -2.42
N ASP A 36 4.47 -8.92 -2.64
CA ASP A 36 4.98 -10.02 -1.82
C ASP A 36 5.19 -9.60 -0.35
N ILE A 37 5.64 -8.37 -0.12
CA ILE A 37 5.79 -7.82 1.23
C ILE A 37 4.41 -7.55 1.85
N LEU A 38 3.48 -6.94 1.10
CA LEU A 38 2.14 -6.60 1.59
C LEU A 38 1.37 -7.84 2.05
N ARG A 39 1.38 -8.92 1.26
CA ARG A 39 0.69 -10.17 1.64
C ARG A 39 1.29 -10.86 2.88
N ARG A 40 2.53 -10.54 3.26
CA ARG A 40 3.21 -11.10 4.43
C ARG A 40 2.98 -10.29 5.72
N ALA A 41 2.27 -9.17 5.63
CA ALA A 41 1.95 -8.38 6.80
C ALA A 41 1.17 -9.19 7.85
N GLN A 42 1.45 -8.98 9.13
CA GLN A 42 0.75 -9.66 10.22
C GLN A 42 -0.70 -9.19 10.30
N SER A 43 -1.63 -10.11 10.55
CA SER A 43 -3.04 -9.82 10.80
C SER A 43 -3.56 -10.57 12.02
N ALA A 44 -4.62 -10.05 12.63
CA ALA A 44 -5.30 -10.72 13.73
C ALA A 44 -5.73 -12.14 13.32
N ALA A 45 -5.32 -13.14 14.11
CA ALA A 45 -5.50 -14.57 13.83
C ALA A 45 -5.04 -15.02 12.42
N ASN A 46 -4.13 -14.27 11.80
CA ASN A 46 -3.65 -14.48 10.42
C ASN A 46 -4.79 -14.53 9.35
N CYS A 47 -5.93 -13.91 9.63
CA CYS A 47 -7.09 -13.94 8.75
C CYS A 47 -6.87 -13.19 7.42
N GLN A 48 -5.91 -12.26 7.38
CA GLN A 48 -5.55 -11.47 6.20
C GLN A 48 -6.79 -10.87 5.49
N PRO A 49 -7.66 -10.11 6.20
CA PRO A 49 -8.94 -9.64 5.66
C PRO A 49 -8.78 -8.39 4.79
N TRP A 50 -7.85 -8.45 3.85
CA TRP A 50 -7.51 -7.35 2.95
C TRP A 50 -7.41 -7.82 1.51
N HIS A 51 -7.75 -6.92 0.59
CA HIS A 51 -7.48 -7.05 -0.84
C HIS A 51 -6.70 -5.84 -1.31
N PHE A 52 -5.68 -6.07 -2.13
CA PHE A 52 -4.90 -5.00 -2.74
C PHE A 52 -5.18 -4.99 -4.24
N VAL A 53 -5.84 -3.93 -4.71
CA VAL A 53 -6.14 -3.74 -6.13
C VAL A 53 -5.10 -2.82 -6.73
N VAL A 54 -4.35 -3.33 -7.71
CA VAL A 54 -3.38 -2.55 -8.48
C VAL A 54 -4.12 -1.82 -9.60
N VAL A 55 -4.01 -0.50 -9.63
CA VAL A 55 -4.69 0.35 -10.61
C VAL A 55 -3.64 1.20 -11.35
N LYS A 56 -3.57 1.03 -12.67
CA LYS A 56 -2.62 1.72 -13.56
C LYS A 56 -3.30 2.05 -14.91
N GLY A 57 -2.66 2.88 -15.74
CA GLY A 57 -3.20 3.27 -17.04
C GLY A 57 -4.54 4.02 -16.94
N GLU A 58 -5.45 3.76 -17.88
CA GLU A 58 -6.75 4.44 -17.97
C GLU A 58 -7.60 4.30 -16.69
N ASP A 59 -7.60 3.13 -16.05
CA ASP A 59 -8.35 2.92 -14.81
C ASP A 59 -7.84 3.79 -13.66
N LYS A 60 -6.55 4.11 -13.65
CA LYS A 60 -5.99 5.03 -12.66
C LYS A 60 -6.49 6.45 -12.90
N GLU A 61 -6.59 6.88 -14.16
CA GLU A 61 -7.10 8.21 -14.50
C GLU A 61 -8.57 8.35 -14.07
N ARG A 62 -9.35 7.28 -14.17
CA ARG A 62 -10.74 7.23 -13.69
C ARG A 62 -10.85 7.41 -12.17
N LEU A 63 -9.79 7.14 -11.40
CA LEU A 63 -9.75 7.42 -9.96
C LEU A 63 -9.41 8.87 -9.62
N ASN A 64 -8.98 9.69 -10.58
CA ASN A 64 -8.57 11.07 -10.30
C ASN A 64 -9.61 11.94 -9.56
N PRO A 65 -10.94 11.80 -9.82
CA PRO A 65 -11.96 12.55 -9.08
C PRO A 65 -12.06 12.19 -7.59
N VAL A 66 -11.55 11.03 -7.15
CA VAL A 66 -11.57 10.59 -5.75
C VAL A 66 -10.55 11.36 -4.91
N PHE A 67 -9.46 11.85 -5.52
CA PHE A 67 -8.43 12.57 -4.79
C PHE A 67 -8.87 14.01 -4.51
N THR A 68 -8.90 14.37 -3.22
CA THR A 68 -9.20 15.73 -2.75
C THR A 68 -8.03 16.72 -2.95
N THR A 69 -6.87 16.22 -3.38
CA THR A 69 -5.66 17.02 -3.63
C THR A 69 -5.00 16.57 -4.92
N SER A 70 -4.47 17.52 -5.70
CA SER A 70 -3.88 17.26 -7.01
C SER A 70 -2.60 16.44 -6.97
N GLY A 71 -1.92 16.39 -5.81
CA GLY A 71 -0.62 15.74 -5.64
C GLY A 71 -0.58 14.22 -5.86
N PHE A 72 -1.72 13.57 -6.13
CA PHE A 72 -1.80 12.12 -6.39
C PHE A 72 -2.33 11.80 -7.80
N GLN A 73 -2.86 12.80 -8.51
CA GLN A 73 -3.48 12.64 -9.82
C GLN A 73 -2.46 12.28 -10.91
N ASP A 74 -1.20 12.68 -10.74
CA ASP A 74 -0.11 12.35 -11.68
C ASP A 74 0.65 11.07 -11.31
N ALA A 75 0.28 10.37 -10.22
CA ALA A 75 0.94 9.11 -9.84
C ALA A 75 0.72 8.04 -10.94
N PRO A 76 1.77 7.35 -11.45
CA PRO A 76 1.61 6.37 -12.52
C PRO A 76 0.91 5.07 -12.09
N LEU A 77 0.74 4.88 -10.77
CA LEU A 77 0.19 3.67 -10.15
C LEU A 77 -0.55 4.06 -8.87
N CYS A 78 -1.68 3.41 -8.62
CA CYS A 78 -2.37 3.44 -7.33
C CYS A 78 -2.55 2.00 -6.82
N ILE A 79 -2.36 1.77 -5.52
CA ILE A 79 -2.73 0.51 -4.86
C ILE A 79 -3.89 0.84 -3.93
N VAL A 80 -5.06 0.30 -4.23
CA VAL A 80 -6.25 0.46 -3.40
C VAL A 80 -6.27 -0.69 -2.40
N ALA A 81 -6.16 -0.36 -1.12
CA ALA A 81 -6.29 -1.33 -0.03
C ALA A 81 -7.75 -1.38 0.43
N CYS A 82 -8.38 -2.53 0.25
CA CYS A 82 -9.76 -2.79 0.65
C CYS A 82 -9.77 -3.72 1.86
N ALA A 83 -10.61 -3.43 2.85
CA ALA A 83 -10.89 -4.36 3.94
C ALA A 83 -12.04 -5.29 3.57
N GLU A 84 -12.00 -6.54 4.05
CA GLU A 84 -13.10 -7.51 3.95
C GLU A 84 -13.57 -7.89 5.37
N PRO A 85 -14.47 -7.11 5.98
CA PRO A 85 -14.90 -7.31 7.38
C PRO A 85 -15.47 -8.70 7.66
N SER A 86 -16.09 -9.34 6.66
CA SER A 86 -16.67 -10.69 6.79
C SER A 86 -15.63 -11.79 7.02
N LYS A 87 -14.37 -11.58 6.63
CA LYS A 87 -13.25 -12.52 6.87
C LYS A 87 -12.39 -12.12 8.06
N ALA A 88 -12.67 -10.98 8.66
CA ALA A 88 -11.82 -10.40 9.67
C ALA A 88 -12.07 -11.06 11.04
N TRP A 89 -11.02 -11.21 11.84
CA TRP A 89 -11.14 -11.82 13.17
C TRP A 89 -12.03 -10.97 14.08
N VAL A 90 -12.97 -11.59 14.77
CA VAL A 90 -13.90 -10.91 15.68
C VAL A 90 -13.55 -11.24 17.13
N ARG A 91 -13.34 -10.20 17.94
CA ARG A 91 -13.11 -10.35 19.38
C ARG A 91 -14.36 -10.90 20.06
N LYS A 92 -14.21 -11.98 20.83
CA LYS A 92 -15.33 -12.57 21.61
C LYS A 92 -15.88 -11.64 22.69
N ALA A 93 -15.06 -10.74 23.23
CA ALA A 93 -15.42 -9.89 24.36
C ALA A 93 -16.43 -8.79 23.99
N ASP A 94 -16.33 -8.21 22.80
CA ASP A 94 -17.14 -7.07 22.37
C ASP A 94 -17.76 -7.23 20.97
N GLY A 95 -17.54 -8.37 20.29
CA GLY A 95 -18.09 -8.64 18.96
C GLY A 95 -17.54 -7.74 17.86
N ARG A 96 -16.45 -7.01 18.11
CA ARG A 96 -15.86 -6.09 17.15
C ARG A 96 -14.69 -6.72 16.40
N ASN A 97 -14.57 -6.35 15.14
CA ASN A 97 -13.32 -6.43 14.40
C ASN A 97 -12.36 -5.33 14.89
#